data_AF-A0A934RX64-F1
#
_entry.id   AF-A0A934RX64-F1
#
_cell.length_a   1.000
_cell.length_b   1.000
_cell.length_c   1.000
_cell.angle_alpha   90.00
_cell.angle_beta   90.00
_cell.angle_gamma   90.00
#
_symmetry.space_group_name_H-M   'P 1'
#
loop_
_entity.id
_entity.type
_entity.pdbx_description
1 polymer ?
#
loop_
_entity_poly.entity_id
_entity_poly.type
_entity_poly.pdbx_seq_one_letter_code
_entity_poly.pdbx_strand_id
1 'polypeptide(L)'
;MKKFTFSLDSLLSLRDLEEQNARTALAEVNAQIERLDQHMKQLESSVDAVYQSWDGESGRRFNAMDRMGLSSQVADLKRQAADAEQMKQQTVERRAKAMQNLQEATRNRKVVTNLKEKRLQEYQAELLKQEANEIEDIFNARRGNR
;
A
#
# COMPACT_ATOMS: atom_id res chain seq x y z
N MET A 1 19.27 8.46 -37.55
CA MET A 1 19.66 7.66 -36.37
C MET A 1 18.47 6.87 -35.85
N LYS A 2 18.66 5.64 -35.38
CA LYS A 2 17.59 4.82 -34.79
C LYS A 2 17.14 5.45 -33.46
N LYS A 3 15.91 5.24 -33.01
CA LYS A 3 15.47 5.70 -31.68
C LYS A 3 15.94 4.69 -30.61
N PHE A 4 16.18 5.16 -29.39
CA PHE A 4 16.45 4.28 -28.25
C PHE A 4 15.23 3.39 -27.97
N THR A 5 15.47 2.09 -27.78
CA THR A 5 14.45 1.10 -27.40
C THR A 5 14.98 0.27 -26.24
N PHE A 6 14.23 0.21 -25.13
CA PHE A 6 14.65 -0.57 -23.98
C PHE A 6 14.06 -1.98 -24.06
N SER A 7 14.92 -2.99 -24.15
CA SER A 7 14.51 -4.39 -24.35
C SER A 7 13.65 -4.97 -23.21
N LEU A 8 13.69 -4.36 -22.02
CA LEU A 8 12.95 -4.79 -20.85
C LEU A 8 11.78 -3.85 -20.50
N ASP A 9 11.26 -3.07 -21.46
CA ASP A 9 10.10 -2.19 -21.24
C ASP A 9 8.86 -2.98 -20.78
N SER A 10 8.61 -4.17 -21.33
CA SER A 10 7.52 -5.03 -20.87
C SER A 10 7.70 -5.51 -19.43
N LEU A 11 8.93 -5.82 -19.03
CA LEU A 11 9.25 -6.20 -17.65
C LEU A 11 9.07 -5.01 -16.71
N LEU A 12 9.51 -3.80 -17.10
CA LEU A 12 9.30 -2.59 -16.32
C LEU A 12 7.81 -2.34 -16.09
N SER A 13 6.99 -2.47 -17.15
CA SER A 13 5.53 -2.32 -17.07
C SER A 13 4.90 -3.33 -16.11
N LEU A 14 5.36 -4.60 -16.13
CA LEU A 14 4.91 -5.61 -15.18
C LEU A 14 5.27 -5.24 -13.74
N ARG A 15 6.50 -4.73 -13.50
CA ARG A 15 6.92 -4.31 -12.16
C ARG A 15 6.18 -3.07 -11.65
N ASP A 16 5.82 -2.15 -12.53
CA ASP A 16 4.95 -1.02 -12.19
C ASP A 16 3.57 -1.51 -11.73
N LEU A 17 2.99 -2.48 -12.44
CA LEU A 17 1.70 -3.09 -12.06
C LEU A 17 1.79 -3.84 -10.73
N GLU A 18 2.85 -4.61 -10.50
CA GLU A 18 3.08 -5.30 -9.22
C GLU A 18 3.20 -4.31 -8.06
N GLU A 19 3.92 -3.20 -8.24
CA GLU A 19 4.04 -2.14 -7.22
C GLU A 19 2.66 -1.52 -6.93
N GLN A 20 1.88 -1.21 -7.97
CA GLN A 20 0.52 -0.69 -7.83
C GLN A 20 -0.39 -1.66 -7.07
N ASN A 21 -0.37 -2.95 -7.42
CA ASN A 21 -1.15 -3.97 -6.73
C ASN A 21 -0.76 -4.09 -5.26
N ALA A 22 0.53 -4.05 -4.94
CA ALA A 22 1.01 -4.08 -3.56
C ALA A 22 0.59 -2.82 -2.77
N ARG A 23 0.58 -1.64 -3.41
CA ARG A 23 0.07 -0.40 -2.80
C ARG A 23 -1.41 -0.51 -2.49
N THR A 24 -2.21 -1.00 -3.43
CA THR A 24 -3.65 -1.21 -3.23
C THR A 24 -3.93 -2.19 -2.10
N ALA A 25 -3.23 -3.33 -2.08
CA ALA A 25 -3.38 -4.32 -1.01
C ALA A 25 -3.05 -3.74 0.38
N LEU A 26 -2.00 -2.94 0.50
CA LEU A 26 -1.68 -2.25 1.77
C LEU A 26 -2.77 -1.25 2.16
N ALA A 27 -3.31 -0.50 1.19
CA ALA A 27 -4.39 0.46 1.44
C ALA A 27 -5.68 -0.24 1.92
N GLU A 28 -6.04 -1.37 1.31
CA GLU A 28 -7.19 -2.18 1.72
C GLU A 28 -7.05 -2.69 3.15
N VAL A 29 -5.88 -3.21 3.51
CA VAL A 29 -5.61 -3.69 4.88
C VAL A 29 -5.65 -2.55 5.89
N ASN A 30 -5.11 -1.38 5.56
CA ASN A 30 -5.21 -0.18 6.42
C ASN A 30 -6.67 0.24 6.62
N ALA A 31 -7.47 0.26 5.55
CA ALA A 31 -8.89 0.57 5.62
C ALA A 31 -9.65 -0.45 6.49
N GLN A 32 -9.28 -1.73 6.44
CA GLN A 32 -9.87 -2.75 7.30
C GLN A 32 -9.55 -2.51 8.79
N ILE A 33 -8.31 -2.16 9.12
CA ILE A 33 -7.92 -1.80 10.50
C ILE A 33 -8.74 -0.60 10.99
N GLU A 34 -8.87 0.43 10.17
CA GLU A 34 -9.61 1.63 10.56
C GLU A 34 -11.11 1.36 10.76
N ARG A 35 -11.72 0.48 9.94
CA ARG A 35 -13.09 0.01 10.16
C ARG A 35 -13.23 -0.77 11.48
N LEU A 36 -12.26 -1.61 11.81
CA LEU A 36 -12.25 -2.34 13.09
C LEU A 36 -12.12 -1.38 14.27
N ASP A 37 -11.25 -0.37 14.18
CA ASP A 37 -11.12 0.67 15.20
C ASP A 37 -12.41 1.45 15.39
N GLN A 38 -13.08 1.83 14.30
CA GLN A 38 -14.39 2.50 14.37
C GLN A 38 -15.45 1.59 15.00
N HIS A 39 -15.47 0.31 14.63
CA HIS A 39 -16.41 -0.65 15.19
C HIS A 39 -16.19 -0.87 16.69
N MET A 40 -14.94 -1.00 17.13
CA MET A 40 -14.61 -1.12 18.56
C MET A 40 -15.06 0.11 19.35
N LYS A 41 -14.83 1.33 18.84
CA LYS A 41 -15.33 2.57 19.46
C LYS A 41 -16.85 2.59 19.56
N GLN A 42 -17.55 2.09 18.53
CA GLN A 42 -19.01 1.97 18.56
C GLN A 42 -19.46 0.98 19.64
N LEU A 43 -18.80 -0.17 19.78
CA LEU A 43 -19.09 -1.14 20.83
C LEU A 43 -18.86 -0.55 22.23
N GLU A 44 -17.76 0.17 22.44
CA GLU A 44 -17.50 0.90 23.70
C GLU A 44 -18.60 1.91 24.00
N SER A 45 -18.97 2.75 23.02
CA SER A 45 -20.06 3.70 23.19
C SER A 45 -21.42 3.04 23.44
N SER A 46 -21.63 1.82 22.92
CA SER A 46 -22.85 1.04 23.16
C SER A 46 -22.90 0.52 24.59
N VAL A 47 -21.75 0.10 25.14
CA VAL A 47 -21.64 -0.29 26.55
C VAL A 47 -21.95 0.90 27.46
N ASP A 48 -21.39 2.08 27.16
CA ASP A 48 -21.66 3.29 27.93
C ASP A 48 -23.13 3.72 27.82
N ALA A 49 -23.72 3.65 26.62
CA ALA A 49 -25.13 3.97 26.42
C ALA A 49 -26.05 3.00 27.18
N VAL A 50 -25.69 1.72 27.26
CA VAL A 50 -26.41 0.72 28.07
C VAL A 50 -26.37 1.10 29.55
N TYR A 51 -25.21 1.49 30.10
CA TYR A 51 -25.12 1.96 31.48
C TYR A 51 -25.89 3.28 31.72
N GLN A 52 -25.79 4.24 30.80
CA GLN A 52 -26.51 5.53 30.92
C GLN A 52 -28.02 5.36 30.84
N SER A 53 -28.50 4.46 29.98
CA SER A 53 -29.94 4.14 29.90
C SER A 53 -30.47 3.59 31.22
N TRP A 54 -29.59 2.97 32.00
CA TRP A 54 -29.90 2.40 33.30
C TRP A 54 -29.87 3.44 34.42
N ASP A 55 -28.89 4.34 34.43
CA ASP A 55 -28.81 5.45 35.39
C ASP A 55 -29.88 6.54 35.16
N GLY A 56 -30.33 6.71 33.91
CA GLY A 56 -31.33 7.72 33.51
C GLY A 56 -32.77 7.41 33.91
N GLU A 57 -33.12 6.15 34.20
CA GLU A 57 -34.45 5.75 34.70
C GLU A 57 -34.58 5.98 36.22
N SER A 58 -34.50 7.26 36.62
CA SER A 58 -34.73 7.67 38.00
C SER A 58 -36.15 7.30 38.45
N GLY A 59 -36.28 6.24 39.27
CA GLY A 59 -37.53 5.80 39.89
C GLY A 59 -38.01 4.40 39.51
N ARG A 60 -37.36 3.69 38.57
CA ARG A 60 -37.73 2.32 38.21
C ARG A 60 -37.19 1.32 39.23
N ARG A 61 -38.06 0.46 39.79
CA ARG A 61 -37.64 -0.69 40.61
C ARG A 61 -37.17 -1.81 39.69
N PHE A 62 -35.87 -2.00 39.59
CA PHE A 62 -35.28 -3.12 38.85
C PHE A 62 -35.54 -4.44 39.56
N ASN A 63 -36.09 -5.40 38.83
CA ASN A 63 -36.20 -6.79 39.29
C ASN A 63 -34.93 -7.58 38.92
N ALA A 64 -34.85 -8.84 39.37
CA ALA A 64 -33.68 -9.70 39.10
C ALA A 64 -33.49 -10.01 37.61
N MET A 65 -34.58 -10.10 36.84
CA MET A 65 -34.54 -10.35 35.39
C MET A 65 -33.96 -9.15 34.62
N ASP A 66 -34.29 -7.92 35.02
CA ASP A 66 -33.75 -6.70 34.40
C ASP A 66 -32.23 -6.64 34.57
N ARG A 67 -31.72 -6.99 35.76
CA ARG A 67 -30.28 -7.06 36.04
C ARG A 67 -29.57 -8.14 35.24
N MET A 68 -30.21 -9.29 35.06
CA MET A 68 -29.68 -10.41 34.27
C MET A 68 -29.66 -10.09 32.77
N GLY A 69 -30.69 -9.41 32.26
CA GLY A 69 -30.71 -8.93 30.87
C GLY A 69 -29.59 -7.93 30.60
N LEU A 70 -29.37 -6.98 31.52
CA LEU A 70 -28.30 -6.00 31.44
C LEU A 70 -26.92 -6.66 31.43
N SER A 71 -26.66 -7.56 32.38
CA SER A 71 -25.37 -8.24 32.48
C SER A 71 -25.09 -9.09 31.25
N SER A 72 -26.12 -9.74 30.69
CA SER A 72 -26.01 -10.49 29.43
C SER A 72 -25.66 -9.55 28.26
N GLN A 73 -26.38 -8.44 28.11
CA GLN A 73 -26.15 -7.49 27.01
C GLN A 73 -24.75 -6.88 27.06
N VAL A 74 -24.28 -6.48 28.25
CA VAL A 74 -22.92 -5.96 28.44
C VAL A 74 -21.88 -7.05 28.18
N ALA A 75 -22.13 -8.29 28.62
CA ALA A 75 -21.24 -9.42 28.35
C ALA A 75 -21.12 -9.71 26.84
N ASP A 76 -22.24 -9.66 26.11
CA ASP A 76 -22.26 -9.86 24.67
C ASP A 76 -21.49 -8.75 23.93
N LEU A 77 -21.68 -7.49 24.31
CA LEU A 77 -20.93 -6.36 23.74
C LEU A 77 -19.43 -6.47 24.00
N LYS A 78 -19.04 -6.86 25.23
CA LYS A 78 -17.63 -7.09 25.58
C LYS A 78 -17.02 -8.24 24.81
N ARG A 79 -17.78 -9.31 24.57
CA ARG A 79 -17.35 -10.43 23.74
C ARG A 79 -17.12 -9.99 22.30
N GLN A 80 -18.04 -9.24 21.72
CA GLN A 80 -17.88 -8.68 20.36
C GLN A 80 -16.65 -7.77 20.27
N ALA A 81 -16.39 -6.96 21.30
CA ALA A 81 -15.19 -6.11 21.33
C ALA A 81 -13.90 -6.93 21.39
N ALA A 82 -13.87 -8.02 22.17
CA ALA A 82 -12.73 -8.93 22.21
C ALA A 82 -12.51 -9.64 20.86
N ASP A 83 -13.58 -10.08 20.19
CA ASP A 83 -13.50 -10.71 18.87
C ASP A 83 -12.99 -9.71 17.81
N ALA A 84 -13.45 -8.46 17.86
CA ALA A 84 -12.99 -7.38 16.97
C ALA A 84 -11.50 -7.05 17.19
N GLU A 85 -11.04 -6.99 18.45
CA GLU A 85 -9.63 -6.79 18.79
C GLU A 85 -8.76 -7.94 18.30
N GLN A 86 -9.19 -9.20 18.45
CA GLN A 86 -8.47 -10.35 17.91
C GLN A 86 -8.38 -10.28 16.38
N MET A 87 -9.46 -9.91 15.70
CA MET A 87 -9.45 -9.72 14.25
C MET A 87 -8.52 -8.59 13.82
N LYS A 88 -8.46 -7.50 14.60
CA LYS A 88 -7.55 -6.38 14.36
C LYS A 88 -6.10 -6.83 14.48
N GLN A 89 -5.74 -7.59 15.51
CA GLN A 89 -4.38 -8.13 15.67
C GLN A 89 -3.95 -8.96 14.46
N GLN A 90 -4.81 -9.87 13.98
CA GLN A 90 -4.55 -10.64 12.77
C GLN A 90 -4.41 -9.73 11.52
N THR A 91 -5.19 -8.66 11.45
CA THR A 91 -5.14 -7.70 10.34
C THR A 91 -3.86 -6.86 10.37
N VAL A 92 -3.33 -6.53 11.56
CA VAL A 92 -2.03 -5.87 11.73
C VAL A 92 -0.89 -6.75 11.24
N GLU A 93 -0.93 -8.07 11.49
CA GLU A 93 0.04 -9.00 10.93
C GLU A 93 -0.03 -9.04 9.39
N ARG A 94 -1.24 -9.04 8.81
CA ARG A 94 -1.43 -8.94 7.36
C ARG A 94 -0.89 -7.62 6.81
N ARG A 95 -1.02 -6.51 7.54
CA ARG A 95 -0.47 -5.21 7.18
C ARG A 95 1.05 -5.26 7.10
N ALA A 96 1.70 -5.91 8.06
CA ALA A 96 3.15 -6.08 8.05
C ALA A 96 3.62 -6.83 6.79
N LYS A 97 2.93 -7.92 6.42
CA LYS A 97 3.20 -8.66 5.17
C LYS A 97 2.96 -7.82 3.92
N ALA A 98 1.85 -7.09 3.86
CA ALA A 98 1.55 -6.19 2.74
C ALA A 98 2.60 -5.09 2.58
N MET A 99 3.11 -4.56 3.70
CA MET A 99 4.19 -3.57 3.71
C MET A 99 5.51 -4.15 3.20
N GLN A 100 5.87 -5.37 3.58
CA GLN A 100 7.05 -6.07 3.05
C GLN A 100 6.92 -6.30 1.54
N ASN A 101 5.76 -6.77 1.07
CA ASN A 101 5.51 -6.98 -0.35
C ASN A 101 5.64 -5.68 -1.16
N LEU A 102 5.15 -4.56 -0.63
CA LEU A 102 5.30 -3.25 -1.28
C LEU A 102 6.76 -2.82 -1.34
N GLN A 103 7.54 -3.02 -0.28
CA GLN A 103 8.97 -2.71 -0.27
C GLN A 103 9.71 -3.53 -1.34
N GLU A 104 9.41 -4.82 -1.45
CA GLU A 104 10.01 -5.70 -2.45
C GLU A 104 9.62 -5.29 -3.88
N ALA A 105 8.34 -5.05 -4.14
CA ALA A 105 7.85 -4.62 -5.46
C ALA A 105 8.50 -3.29 -5.88
N THR A 106 8.58 -2.33 -4.96
CA THR A 106 9.25 -1.03 -5.19
C THR A 106 10.72 -1.22 -5.52
N ARG A 107 11.42 -2.09 -4.78
CA ARG A 107 12.83 -2.40 -5.04
C ARG A 107 13.01 -3.02 -6.42
N ASN A 108 12.19 -4.01 -6.77
CA ASN A 108 12.27 -4.73 -8.04
C ASN A 108 12.03 -3.80 -9.23
N ARG A 109 11.02 -2.93 -9.15
CA ARG A 109 10.78 -1.89 -10.16
C ARG A 109 11.97 -0.93 -10.28
N LYS A 110 12.54 -0.49 -9.15
CA LYS A 110 13.68 0.43 -9.14
C LYS A 110 14.91 -0.18 -9.82
N VAL A 111 15.17 -1.47 -9.64
CA VAL A 111 16.27 -2.17 -10.32
C VAL A 111 16.13 -2.06 -11.85
N VAL A 112 14.95 -2.34 -12.39
CA VAL A 112 14.70 -2.29 -13.84
C VAL A 112 14.74 -0.84 -14.35
N THR A 113 14.23 0.11 -13.57
CA THR A 113 14.28 1.55 -13.88
C THR A 113 15.72 2.03 -14.01
N ASN A 114 16.57 1.73 -13.00
CA ASN A 114 17.98 2.10 -13.02
C ASN A 114 18.72 1.47 -14.22
N LEU A 115 18.37 0.24 -14.59
CA LEU A 115 18.94 -0.41 -15.77
C LEU A 115 18.54 0.32 -17.05
N LYS A 116 17.29 0.75 -17.19
CA LYS A 116 16.82 1.56 -18.32
C LYS A 116 17.59 2.87 -18.43
N GLU A 117 17.76 3.58 -17.32
CA GLU A 117 18.52 4.83 -17.26
C GLU A 117 19.97 4.63 -17.69
N LYS A 118 20.63 3.57 -17.17
CA LYS A 118 22.00 3.24 -17.57
C LYS A 118 22.11 2.94 -19.07
N ARG A 119 21.19 2.15 -19.62
CA ARG A 119 21.16 1.84 -21.06
C ARG A 119 20.92 3.08 -21.92
N LEU A 120 20.10 4.01 -21.45
CA LEU A 120 19.87 5.27 -22.13
C LEU A 120 21.14 6.14 -22.17
N GLN A 121 21.89 6.20 -21.06
CA GLN A 121 23.17 6.92 -21.00
C GLN A 121 24.20 6.31 -21.94
N GLU A 122 24.33 4.97 -21.95
CA GLU A 122 25.22 4.25 -22.88
C GLU A 122 24.88 4.58 -24.34
N TYR A 123 23.59 4.53 -24.69
CA TYR A 123 23.11 4.87 -26.02
C TYR A 123 23.42 6.32 -26.42
N GLN A 124 23.22 7.28 -25.51
CA GLN A 124 23.55 8.69 -25.76
C GLN A 124 25.05 8.90 -25.98
N ALA A 125 25.90 8.22 -25.20
CA ALA A 125 27.35 8.29 -25.37
C ALA A 125 27.81 7.70 -26.71
N GLU A 126 27.22 6.59 -27.15
CA GLU A 126 27.49 6.01 -28.47
C GLU A 126 27.04 6.93 -29.61
N LEU A 127 25.89 7.59 -29.46
CA LEU A 127 25.37 8.55 -30.44
C LEU A 127 26.34 9.72 -30.64
N LEU A 128 26.80 10.33 -29.53
CA LEU A 128 27.76 11.42 -29.56
C LEU A 128 29.09 11.01 -30.21
N LYS A 129 29.53 9.77 -29.97
CA LYS A 129 30.75 9.23 -30.59
C LYS A 129 30.56 9.02 -32.10
N GLN A 130 29.40 8.54 -32.54
CA GLN A 130 29.09 8.40 -33.96
C GLN A 130 29.04 9.76 -34.65
N GLU A 131 28.38 10.76 -34.06
CA GLU A 131 28.33 12.12 -34.58
C GLU A 131 29.73 12.74 -34.71
N ALA A 132 30.60 12.56 -33.70
CA ALA A 132 31.98 13.05 -33.76
C ALA A 132 32.77 12.39 -34.90
N ASN A 133 32.66 11.07 -35.07
CA ASN A 133 33.31 10.34 -36.16
C ASN A 133 32.80 10.79 -37.54
N GLU A 134 31.48 10.97 -37.70
CA GLU A 134 30.90 11.47 -38.95
C GLU A 134 31.44 12.87 -39.32
N ILE A 135 31.60 13.74 -38.32
CA ILE A 135 32.21 15.07 -38.52
C ILE A 135 33.67 14.94 -38.98
N GLU A 136 34.48 14.12 -38.30
CA GLU A 136 35.87 13.88 -38.68
C GLU A 136 36.01 13.32 -40.10
N ASP A 137 35.17 12.35 -40.48
CA ASP A 137 35.14 11.77 -41.82
C ASP A 137 34.81 12.84 -42.89
N ILE A 138 33.84 13.71 -42.63
CA ILE A 138 33.52 14.84 -43.53
C ILE A 138 34.70 15.80 -43.66
N PHE A 139 35.40 16.12 -42.56
CA PHE A 139 36.58 16.98 -42.58
C PHE A 139 37.73 16.34 -43.37
N ASN A 140 38.00 15.06 -43.16
CA ASN A 140 39.05 14.32 -43.84
C ASN A 140 38.77 14.16 -45.35
N ALA A 141 37.53 13.83 -45.72
CA ALA A 141 37.11 13.73 -47.12
C ALA A 141 37.26 15.07 -47.88
N ARG A 142 36.99 16.20 -47.22
CA ARG A 142 37.22 17.54 -47.81
C ARG A 142 38.70 17.90 -47.95
N ARG A 143 39.56 17.38 -47.08
CA ARG A 143 41.01 17.65 -47.11
C ARG A 143 41.75 16.79 -48.15
N GLY A 144 41.28 15.58 -48.42
CA GLY A 144 41.83 14.68 -49.44
C GLY A 144 41.48 15.06 -50.89
N ASN A 145 40.51 15.95 -51.10
CA ASN A 145 40.09 16.44 -52.42
C ASN A 145 40.73 17.80 -52.81
N ARG A 146 41.80 18.23 -52.11
CA ARG A 146 42.65 19.38 -52.47
C ARG A 146 44.07 18.90 -52.71
#